data_AF-A0A943RD82-F1
#
_entry.id   AF-A0A943RD82-F1
#
_cell.length_a   1.000
_cell.length_b   1.000
_cell.length_c   1.000
_cell.angle_alpha   90.00
_cell.angle_beta   90.00
_cell.angle_gamma   90.00
#
_symmetry.space_group_name_H-M   'P 1'
#
loop_
_entity.id
_entity.type
_entity.pdbx_description
1 polymer ?
#
loop_
_entity_poly.entity_id
_entity_poly.type
_entity_poly.pdbx_seq_one_letter_code
_entity_poly.pdbx_strand_id
1 'polypeptide(L)'
;MDLTKYYPDIIAKYPAYVTQRELCEICRICTKTAYNLEQQGEIPYTIEQNHLIRSHKIKLTDILAYLYRRECRQEADSPYICAMRTFYEKHLSPCPDLLSVKDIQQITGFSSSAIVRWISTGILKAFQPGKQYIVPKDYMLEFLISPYYRSIRRKTPAQKELMDTF
;
A
#
# COMPACT_ATOMS: atom_id res chain seq x y z
N MET A 1 -4.63 16.97 4.72
CA MET A 1 -5.12 15.61 4.48
C MET A 1 -5.91 15.18 5.71
N ASP A 2 -7.18 14.86 5.54
CA ASP A 2 -8.03 14.44 6.66
C ASP A 2 -7.87 12.93 6.91
N LEU A 3 -7.00 12.58 7.85
CA LEU A 3 -6.73 11.19 8.23
C LEU A 3 -7.93 10.54 8.94
N THR A 4 -8.89 11.34 9.42
CA THR A 4 -10.04 10.85 10.17
C THR A 4 -11.00 10.05 9.29
N LYS A 5 -11.09 10.43 8.00
CA LYS A 5 -11.84 9.70 6.96
C LYS A 5 -11.35 8.26 6.77
N TYR A 6 -10.04 8.02 6.94
CA TYR A 6 -9.44 6.73 6.59
C TYR A 6 -9.36 5.74 7.75
N TYR A 7 -9.39 6.24 8.99
CA TYR A 7 -9.20 5.46 10.21
C TYR A 7 -10.19 5.83 11.33
N PRO A 8 -11.51 5.87 11.06
CA PRO A 8 -12.49 6.25 12.07
C PRO A 8 -12.48 5.31 13.27
N ASP A 9 -12.33 4.01 13.04
CA ASP A 9 -12.32 2.99 14.09
C ASP A 9 -11.13 3.13 15.06
N ILE A 10 -9.98 3.56 14.54
CA ILE A 10 -8.76 3.74 15.35
C ILE A 10 -8.92 5.00 16.21
N ILE A 11 -9.44 6.08 15.64
CA ILE A 11 -9.66 7.35 16.35
C ILE A 11 -10.71 7.20 17.44
N ALA A 12 -11.77 6.41 17.19
CA ALA A 12 -12.79 6.14 18.20
C ALA A 12 -12.25 5.31 19.38
N LYS A 13 -11.26 4.46 19.14
CA LYS A 13 -10.74 3.52 20.14
C LYS A 13 -9.59 4.09 20.99
N TYR A 14 -8.74 4.95 20.43
CA TYR A 14 -7.51 5.39 21.10
C TYR A 14 -7.51 6.89 21.38
N PRO A 15 -6.89 7.33 22.49
CA PRO A 15 -6.74 8.74 22.82
C PRO A 15 -5.78 9.47 21.87
N ALA A 16 -5.74 10.81 21.95
CA ALA A 16 -4.88 11.65 21.11
C ALA A 16 -3.37 11.34 21.26
N TYR A 17 -2.97 10.78 22.40
CA TYR A 17 -1.60 10.34 22.67
C TYR A 17 -1.61 8.89 23.14
N VAL A 18 -0.76 8.07 22.55
CA VAL A 18 -0.67 6.65 22.83
C VAL A 18 0.74 6.24 23.24
N THR A 19 0.80 5.11 23.93
CA THR A 19 2.03 4.44 24.36
C THR A 19 2.65 3.62 23.23
N GLN A 20 3.91 3.21 23.42
CA GLN A 20 4.57 2.31 22.46
C GLN A 20 3.88 0.94 22.34
N ARG A 21 3.22 0.46 23.41
CA ARG A 21 2.43 -0.77 23.36
C ARG A 21 1.22 -0.60 22.44
N GLU A 22 0.47 0.47 22.60
CA GLU A 22 -0.68 0.79 21.75
C GLU A 22 -0.24 1.04 20.30
N LEU A 23 0.91 1.67 20.07
CA LEU A 23 1.53 1.75 18.74
C LEU A 23 1.71 0.35 18.12
N CYS A 24 2.24 -0.61 18.87
CA CYS A 24 2.42 -1.98 18.39
C CYS A 24 1.08 -2.64 18.03
N GLU A 25 0.05 -2.43 18.86
CA GLU A 25 -1.30 -2.96 18.65
C GLU A 25 -1.97 -2.33 17.42
N ILE A 26 -1.90 -1.00 17.27
CA ILE A 26 -2.46 -0.25 16.13
C ILE A 26 -1.77 -0.64 14.82
N CYS A 27 -0.43 -0.65 14.81
CA CYS A 27 0.34 -0.92 13.61
C CYS A 27 0.49 -2.41 13.27
N ARG A 28 0.10 -3.30 14.21
CA ARG A 28 0.30 -4.76 14.18
C ARG A 28 1.76 -5.15 13.95
N ILE A 29 2.65 -4.56 14.75
CA ILE A 29 4.09 -4.79 14.67
C ILE A 29 4.64 -5.19 16.03
N CYS A 30 5.81 -5.82 16.06
CA CYS A 30 6.49 -6.12 17.31
C CYS A 30 7.19 -4.87 17.88
N THR A 31 7.48 -4.91 19.18
CA THR A 31 8.13 -3.82 19.91
C THR A 31 9.47 -3.41 19.29
N LYS A 32 10.25 -4.36 18.78
CA LYS A 32 11.53 -4.05 18.13
C LYS A 32 11.35 -3.22 16.86
N THR A 33 10.32 -3.52 16.07
CA THR A 33 9.99 -2.73 14.89
C THR A 33 9.50 -1.34 15.26
N ALA A 34 8.61 -1.23 16.27
CA ALA A 34 8.15 0.07 16.76
C ALA A 34 9.31 0.95 17.22
N TYR A 35 10.24 0.39 18.00
CA TYR A 35 11.46 1.09 18.41
C TYR A 35 12.29 1.57 17.21
N ASN A 36 12.50 0.73 16.19
CA ASN A 36 13.25 1.13 15.01
C ASN A 36 12.58 2.29 14.26
N LEU A 37 11.24 2.28 14.15
CA LEU A 37 10.49 3.38 13.52
C LEU A 37 10.65 4.70 14.27
N GLU A 38 10.65 4.64 15.60
CA GLU A 38 10.89 5.80 16.46
C GLU A 38 12.32 6.33 16.31
N GLN A 39 13.33 5.45 16.31
CA GLN A 39 14.73 5.84 16.15
C GLN A 39 15.04 6.41 14.76
N GLN A 40 14.37 5.92 13.72
CA GLN A 40 14.49 6.43 12.35
C GLN A 40 13.70 7.73 12.14
N GLY A 41 12.91 8.17 13.13
CA GLY A 41 12.06 9.35 13.01
C GLY A 41 10.84 9.16 12.08
N GLU A 42 10.52 7.92 11.69
CA GLU A 42 9.32 7.63 10.90
C GLU A 42 8.04 7.91 11.68
N ILE A 43 8.08 7.65 12.99
CA ILE A 43 7.03 7.97 13.97
C ILE A 43 7.67 8.77 15.11
N PRO A 44 7.46 10.10 15.16
CA PRO A 44 7.94 10.92 16.25
C PRO A 44 7.36 10.50 17.60
N TYR A 45 8.16 10.61 18.65
CA TYR A 45 7.73 10.37 20.03
C TYR A 45 8.36 11.40 20.96
N THR A 46 7.69 11.65 22.09
CA THR A 46 8.27 12.39 23.22
C THR A 46 8.41 11.46 24.42
N ILE A 47 9.41 11.73 25.26
CA ILE A 47 9.57 11.02 26.53
C ILE A 47 9.02 11.94 27.62
N GLU A 48 7.97 11.49 28.30
CA GLU A 48 7.57 12.12 29.55
C GLU A 48 8.31 11.42 30.70
N GLN A 49 9.03 12.22 31.50
CA GLN A 49 9.64 11.78 32.74
C GLN A 49 8.78 12.25 33.90
N ASN A 50 8.07 11.30 34.52
CA ASN A 50 7.67 11.45 35.91
C ASN A 50 8.76 10.78 36.75
N HIS A 51 9.07 11.31 37.93
CA HIS A 51 10.23 10.98 38.79
C HIS A 51 10.56 9.48 39.04
N LEU A 52 9.72 8.55 38.59
CA LEU A 52 9.88 7.10 38.71
C LEU A 52 9.78 6.32 37.37
N ILE A 53 9.22 6.89 36.29
CA ILE A 53 8.91 6.17 35.04
C ILE A 53 9.18 7.05 33.82
N ARG A 54 9.86 6.48 32.81
CA ARG A 54 9.94 7.03 31.45
C ARG A 54 8.83 6.43 30.61
N SER A 55 7.90 7.25 30.13
CA SER A 55 6.83 6.81 29.24
C SER A 55 6.96 7.46 27.86
N HIS A 56 6.85 6.65 26.81
CA HIS A 56 6.75 7.13 25.44
C HIS A 56 5.36 7.72 25.22
N LYS A 57 5.33 8.92 24.66
CA LYS A 57 4.13 9.65 24.29
C LYS A 57 4.15 9.94 22.81
N ILE A 58 3.29 9.24 22.08
CA ILE A 58 3.25 9.24 20.62
C ILE A 58 1.92 9.84 20.20
N LYS A 59 1.92 10.82 19.30
CA LYS A 59 0.66 11.38 18.81
C LYS A 59 -0.04 10.35 17.93
N LEU A 60 -1.33 10.16 18.14
CA LEU A 60 -2.13 9.28 17.31
C LEU A 60 -2.09 9.73 15.83
N THR A 61 -2.11 11.04 15.58
CA THR A 61 -2.00 11.62 14.23
C THR A 61 -0.75 11.17 13.49
N ASP A 62 0.38 11.03 14.19
CA ASP A 62 1.65 10.63 13.58
C ASP A 62 1.65 9.15 13.21
N ILE A 63 1.00 8.32 14.03
CA ILE A 63 0.77 6.90 13.73
C ILE A 63 -0.16 6.75 12.53
N LEU A 64 -1.26 7.52 12.49
CA LEU A 64 -2.18 7.51 11.35
C LEU A 64 -1.49 7.98 10.05
N ALA A 65 -0.64 9.00 10.13
CA ALA A 65 0.16 9.47 8.99
C ALA A 65 1.17 8.42 8.53
N TYR A 66 1.79 7.69 9.47
CA TYR A 66 2.64 6.54 9.16
C TYR A 66 1.85 5.43 8.46
N LEU A 67 0.71 5.02 8.99
CA LEU A 67 -0.15 4.00 8.37
C LEU A 67 -0.59 4.42 6.97
N TYR A 68 -1.02 5.67 6.81
CA TYR A 68 -1.41 6.24 5.54
C TYR A 68 -0.29 6.13 4.48
N ARG A 69 0.93 6.54 4.84
CA ARG A 69 2.11 6.42 3.97
C ARG A 69 2.46 4.96 3.68
N ARG A 70 2.46 4.10 4.70
CA ARG A 70 2.81 2.67 4.61
C ARG A 70 1.85 1.89 3.72
N GLU A 71 0.56 2.17 3.80
CA GLU A 71 -0.48 1.56 2.99
C GLU A 71 -0.57 2.18 1.58
N CYS A 72 0.30 3.15 1.28
CA CYS A 72 0.27 3.93 0.04
C CYS A 72 -1.13 4.50 -0.25
N ARG A 73 -1.92 4.85 0.77
CA ARG A 73 -3.24 5.43 0.54
C ARG A 73 -3.07 6.77 -0.18
N GLN A 74 -3.88 7.01 -1.19
CA GLN A 74 -3.98 8.28 -1.90
C GLN A 74 -5.43 8.46 -2.34
N GLU A 75 -5.88 9.71 -2.41
CA GLU A 75 -7.15 10.05 -3.02
C GLU A 75 -7.11 9.68 -4.50
N ALA A 76 -8.22 9.18 -5.03
CA ALA A 76 -8.27 8.66 -6.41
C ALA A 76 -8.02 9.77 -7.46
N ASP A 77 -8.33 11.00 -7.09
CA ASP A 77 -8.16 12.26 -7.83
C ASP A 77 -6.86 12.99 -7.49
N SER A 78 -5.99 12.40 -6.66
CA SER A 78 -4.64 12.92 -6.42
C SER A 78 -3.91 13.11 -7.76
N PRO A 79 -3.24 14.26 -8.01
CA PRO A 79 -2.49 14.50 -9.24
C PRO A 79 -1.52 13.36 -9.60
N TYR A 80 -0.93 12.74 -8.58
CA TYR A 80 -0.07 11.57 -8.74
C TYR A 80 -0.82 10.34 -9.28
N ILE A 81 -2.01 10.03 -8.75
CA ILE A 81 -2.83 8.90 -9.21
C ILE A 81 -3.36 9.15 -10.62
N CYS A 82 -3.78 10.37 -10.92
CA CYS A 82 -4.19 10.79 -12.26
C CYS A 82 -3.04 10.63 -13.27
N ALA A 83 -1.85 11.11 -12.94
CA ALA A 83 -0.67 10.94 -13.78
C ALA A 83 -0.33 9.45 -13.99
N MET A 84 -0.32 8.65 -12.92
CA MET A 84 -0.07 7.21 -13.01
C MET A 84 -1.07 6.49 -13.91
N ARG A 85 -2.36 6.86 -13.80
CA ARG A 85 -3.42 6.31 -14.65
C ARG A 85 -3.12 6.59 -16.12
N THR A 86 -2.89 7.85 -16.49
CA THR A 86 -2.57 8.25 -17.87
C THR A 86 -1.34 7.52 -18.40
N PHE A 87 -0.30 7.37 -17.57
CA PHE A 87 0.91 6.63 -17.93
C PHE A 87 0.61 5.16 -18.26
N TYR A 88 -0.09 4.45 -17.37
CA TYR A 88 -0.41 3.04 -17.58
C TYR A 88 -1.46 2.80 -18.67
N GLU A 89 -2.41 3.72 -18.87
CA GLU A 89 -3.34 3.67 -20.01
C GLU A 89 -2.57 3.71 -21.34
N LYS A 90 -1.60 4.61 -21.46
CA LYS A 90 -0.74 4.68 -22.65
C LYS A 90 0.10 3.41 -22.80
N HIS A 91 0.67 2.90 -21.71
CA HIS A 91 1.50 1.68 -21.72
C HIS A 91 0.70 0.42 -22.09
N LEU A 92 -0.55 0.32 -21.64
CA LEU A 92 -1.45 -0.80 -21.94
C LEU A 92 -2.20 -0.64 -23.27
N SER A 93 -2.16 0.53 -23.91
CA SER A 93 -2.86 0.76 -25.19
C SER A 93 -2.55 -0.25 -26.31
N PRO A 94 -1.32 -0.81 -26.45
CA PRO A 94 -1.03 -1.80 -27.49
C PRO A 94 -1.50 -3.22 -27.12
N CYS A 95 -1.89 -3.44 -25.86
CA CYS A 95 -2.29 -4.75 -25.35
C CYS A 95 -3.77 -5.03 -25.68
N PRO A 96 -4.16 -6.32 -25.84
CA PRO A 96 -5.55 -6.69 -26.05
C PRO A 96 -6.43 -6.33 -24.84
N ASP A 97 -7.73 -6.15 -25.07
CA ASP A 97 -8.68 -5.80 -24.00
C ASP A 97 -8.87 -6.92 -22.97
N LEU A 98 -8.55 -8.16 -23.35
CA LEU A 98 -8.58 -9.33 -22.49
C LEU A 98 -7.16 -9.90 -22.39
N LEU A 99 -6.61 -9.88 -21.18
CA LEU A 99 -5.24 -10.30 -20.88
C LEU A 99 -5.23 -11.68 -20.24
N SER A 100 -4.40 -12.58 -20.75
CA SER A 100 -4.07 -13.83 -20.09
C SER A 100 -3.01 -13.62 -19.01
N VAL A 101 -2.81 -14.64 -18.16
CA VAL A 101 -1.71 -14.63 -17.17
C VAL A 101 -0.34 -14.43 -17.83
N LYS A 102 -0.15 -14.94 -19.06
CA LYS A 102 1.11 -14.77 -19.79
C LYS A 102 1.33 -13.33 -20.25
N ASP A 103 0.27 -12.66 -20.69
CA ASP A 103 0.34 -11.25 -21.10
C ASP A 103 0.69 -10.36 -19.91
N ILE A 104 0.04 -10.60 -18.75
CA ILE A 104 0.33 -9.88 -17.50
C ILE A 104 1.77 -10.12 -17.05
N GLN A 105 2.28 -11.35 -17.21
CA GLN A 105 3.66 -11.67 -16.91
C GLN A 105 4.63 -10.90 -17.82
N GLN A 106 4.32 -10.73 -19.11
CA GLN A 106 5.14 -9.92 -20.02
C GLN A 106 5.10 -8.44 -19.67
N ILE A 107 3.94 -7.90 -19.33
CA ILE A 107 3.76 -6.49 -18.96
C ILE A 107 4.48 -6.16 -17.65
N THR A 108 4.32 -7.03 -16.65
CA THR A 108 4.75 -6.72 -15.28
C THR A 108 6.07 -7.37 -14.86
N GLY A 109 6.51 -8.41 -15.57
CA GLY A 109 7.67 -9.23 -15.23
C GLY A 109 7.48 -10.11 -13.99
N PHE A 110 6.30 -10.12 -13.35
CA PHE A 110 6.05 -11.01 -12.21
C PHE A 110 5.78 -12.44 -12.67
N SER A 111 6.14 -13.42 -11.83
CA SER A 111 5.88 -14.82 -12.14
C SER A 111 4.38 -15.13 -12.25
N SER A 112 4.02 -16.08 -13.12
CA SER A 112 2.66 -16.60 -13.22
C SER A 112 2.06 -16.99 -11.86
N SER A 113 2.85 -17.59 -10.96
CA SER A 113 2.37 -17.97 -9.62
C SER A 113 1.97 -16.77 -8.77
N ALA A 114 2.71 -15.65 -8.86
CA ALA A 114 2.35 -14.42 -8.16
C ALA A 114 1.04 -13.82 -8.72
N ILE A 115 0.89 -13.82 -10.04
CA ILE A 115 -0.30 -13.32 -10.73
C ILE A 115 -1.53 -14.16 -10.37
N VAL A 116 -1.41 -15.50 -10.44
CA VAL A 116 -2.49 -16.41 -10.05
C VAL A 116 -2.86 -16.23 -8.58
N ARG A 117 -1.88 -15.98 -7.70
CA ARG A 117 -2.16 -15.66 -6.29
C ARG A 117 -2.96 -14.36 -6.16
N TRP A 118 -2.65 -13.31 -6.90
CA TRP A 118 -3.44 -12.08 -6.86
C TRP A 118 -4.87 -12.30 -7.31
N ILE A 119 -5.08 -13.13 -8.34
CA ILE A 119 -6.40 -13.48 -8.83
C ILE A 119 -7.17 -14.31 -7.80
N SER A 120 -6.57 -15.38 -7.27
CA SER A 120 -7.24 -16.29 -6.32
C SER A 120 -7.55 -15.64 -4.97
N THR A 121 -6.79 -14.63 -4.58
CA THR A 121 -7.05 -13.82 -3.37
C THR A 121 -8.01 -12.66 -3.61
N GLY A 122 -8.48 -12.46 -4.84
CA GLY A 122 -9.41 -11.39 -5.21
C GLY A 122 -8.80 -10.00 -5.27
N ILE A 123 -7.46 -9.90 -5.18
CA ILE A 123 -6.73 -8.63 -5.29
C ILE A 123 -6.76 -8.13 -6.74
N LEU A 124 -6.59 -9.05 -7.69
CA LEU A 124 -6.73 -8.79 -9.13
C LEU A 124 -8.03 -9.42 -9.61
N LYS A 125 -8.98 -8.59 -10.04
CA LYS A 125 -10.24 -9.07 -10.61
C LYS A 125 -9.96 -9.79 -11.92
N ALA A 126 -10.57 -10.96 -12.10
CA ALA A 126 -10.44 -11.76 -13.31
C ALA A 126 -11.71 -12.60 -13.53
N PHE A 127 -11.90 -13.05 -14.77
CA PHE A 127 -12.84 -14.10 -15.13
C PHE A 127 -12.10 -15.41 -15.33
N GLN A 128 -12.80 -16.53 -15.15
CA GLN A 128 -12.26 -17.86 -15.41
C GLN A 128 -13.20 -18.66 -16.32
N PRO A 129 -13.28 -18.34 -17.63
CA PRO A 129 -13.98 -19.19 -18.58
C PRO A 129 -13.19 -20.50 -18.75
N GLY A 130 -13.69 -21.57 -18.13
CA GLY A 130 -13.05 -22.89 -18.17
C GLY A 130 -11.79 -22.97 -17.31
N LYS A 131 -10.65 -23.32 -17.94
CA LYS A 131 -9.38 -23.59 -17.23
C LYS A 131 -8.40 -22.41 -17.19
N GLN A 132 -8.72 -21.29 -17.81
CA GLN A 132 -7.81 -20.15 -17.94
C GLN A 132 -8.38 -18.90 -17.28
N TYR A 133 -7.51 -18.13 -16.64
CA TYR A 133 -7.85 -16.79 -16.13
C TYR A 133 -7.69 -15.75 -17.23
N ILE A 134 -8.69 -14.87 -17.32
CA ILE A 134 -8.73 -13.74 -18.23
C ILE A 134 -8.98 -12.47 -17.41
N VAL A 135 -8.14 -11.46 -17.60
CA VAL A 135 -8.21 -10.18 -16.90
C VAL A 135 -8.51 -9.09 -17.93
N PRO A 136 -9.65 -8.41 -17.83
CA PRO A 136 -9.89 -7.19 -18.61
C PRO A 136 -8.81 -6.14 -18.38
N LYS A 137 -8.44 -5.42 -19.44
CA LYS A 137 -7.45 -4.34 -19.38
C LYS A 137 -7.80 -3.28 -18.33
N ASP A 138 -9.08 -2.96 -18.16
CA ASP A 138 -9.55 -2.01 -17.13
C ASP A 138 -9.25 -2.50 -15.71
N TYR A 139 -9.44 -3.80 -15.44
CA TYR A 139 -9.12 -4.38 -14.13
C TYR A 139 -7.60 -4.40 -13.90
N MET A 140 -6.83 -4.62 -14.95
CA MET A 140 -5.37 -4.53 -14.88
C MET A 140 -4.92 -3.09 -14.56
N LEU A 141 -5.52 -2.09 -15.22
CA LEU A 141 -5.24 -0.68 -14.96
C LEU A 141 -5.59 -0.30 -13.52
N GLU A 142 -6.81 -0.64 -13.04
CA GLU A 142 -7.22 -0.42 -11.65
C GLU A 142 -6.23 -1.05 -10.66
N PHE A 143 -5.76 -2.26 -10.98
CA PHE A 143 -4.77 -2.95 -10.16
C PHE A 143 -3.42 -2.23 -10.13
N LEU A 144 -2.88 -1.78 -11.28
CA LEU A 144 -1.58 -1.10 -11.36
C LEU A 144 -1.54 0.23 -10.58
N ILE A 145 -2.66 0.95 -10.54
CA ILE A 145 -2.78 2.19 -9.75
C ILE A 145 -3.21 1.94 -8.29
N SER A 146 -3.56 0.70 -7.94
CA SER A 146 -4.06 0.36 -6.61
C SER A 146 -3.01 0.61 -5.51
N PRO A 147 -3.45 0.95 -4.28
CA PRO A 147 -2.54 1.03 -3.13
C PRO A 147 -1.76 -0.27 -2.91
N TYR A 148 -2.40 -1.42 -3.13
CA TYR A 148 -1.76 -2.73 -3.03
C TYR A 148 -0.55 -2.83 -3.97
N TYR A 149 -0.73 -2.57 -5.27
CA TYR A 149 0.36 -2.66 -6.23
C TYR A 149 1.48 -1.67 -5.93
N ARG A 150 1.13 -0.45 -5.52
CA ARG A 150 2.11 0.59 -5.14
C ARG A 150 2.91 0.21 -3.89
N SER A 151 2.31 -0.54 -2.95
CA SER A 151 2.98 -1.02 -1.74
C SER A 151 3.94 -2.20 -1.94
N ILE A 152 3.95 -2.84 -3.13
CA ILE A 152 4.83 -3.97 -3.43
C ILE A 152 6.30 -3.51 -3.37
N ARG A 153 7.01 -3.94 -2.33
CA ARG A 153 8.43 -3.58 -2.09
C ARG A 153 9.38 -4.15 -3.14
N ARG A 154 9.16 -5.40 -3.56
CA ARG A 154 10.03 -6.11 -4.51
C ARG A 154 9.47 -5.96 -5.93
N LYS A 155 9.69 -4.78 -6.53
CA LYS A 155 9.40 -4.53 -7.94
C LYS A 155 10.39 -5.29 -8.83
N THR A 156 9.89 -5.82 -9.94
CA THR A 156 10.71 -6.45 -11.00
C THR A 156 11.58 -5.38 -11.67
N PRO A 157 12.72 -5.75 -12.30
CA PRO A 157 13.56 -4.79 -13.03
C PRO A 157 12.77 -3.96 -14.05
N ALA A 158 11.93 -4.62 -14.87
CA ALA A 158 11.05 -3.95 -15.83
C ALA A 158 10.15 -2.91 -15.17
N GLN A 159 9.61 -3.19 -13.98
CA GLN A 159 8.76 -2.24 -13.26
C GLN A 159 9.55 -1.09 -12.64
N LYS A 160 10.81 -1.31 -12.25
CA LYS A 160 11.68 -0.22 -11.78
C LYS A 160 11.98 0.74 -12.93
N GLU A 161 12.38 0.21 -14.08
CA GLU A 161 12.63 1.01 -15.30
C GLU A 161 11.38 1.80 -15.72
N LEU A 162 10.20 1.17 -15.67
CA LEU A 162 8.93 1.85 -15.95
C LEU A 162 8.62 2.96 -14.93
N MET A 163 8.89 2.72 -13.65
CA MET A 163 8.68 3.72 -12.59
C MET A 163 9.70 4.86 -12.62
N ASP A 164 10.91 4.64 -13.14
CA ASP A 164 11.91 5.70 -13.34
C ASP A 164 11.58 6.59 -14.55
N THR A 165 10.76 6.08 -15.47
CA THR A 165 10.28 6.81 -16.65
C THR A 165 9.05 7.69 -16.35
N PHE A 166 8.38 7.41 -15.23
CA PHE A 166 7.20 8.12 -14.75
C PHE A 166 7.57 9.34 -13.90
#